data_AF-A0A7J9TPM0-F1
#
_entry.id   AF-A0A7J9TPM0-F1
#
_cell.length_a   1.000
_cell.length_b   1.000
_cell.length_c   1.000
_cell.angle_alpha   90.00
_cell.angle_beta   90.00
_cell.angle_gamma   90.00
#
_symmetry.space_group_name_H-M   'P 1'
#
loop_
_entity.id
_entity.type
_entity.pdbx_description
1 polymer ?
#
loop_
_entity_poly.entity_id
_entity_poly.type
_entity_poly.pdbx_seq_one_letter_code
_entity_poly.pdbx_strand_id
1 'polypeptide(L)'
;MDKLKTLFGKYVDSGRKQNSLSPYAPKKNTLAALLKPPIALLDNILMFYLTKWKFRDYNVIIFDRFVCATLIKFKALNYHVNWLRPVWQNIRVDIGLVLDAPIQQSLNTIDDRDYHILYTNEQLAIERGEYLEIAKKYGYEVFDTSKPLEEVHEKIKRYLGEILFSRSLKE
;
A
#
# COMPACT_ATOMS: atom_id res chain seq x y z
N MET A 1 3.21 6.16 26.97
CA MET A 1 3.51 5.36 25.77
C MET A 1 4.02 3.99 26.19
N ASP A 2 3.11 3.02 26.14
CA ASP A 2 3.22 1.55 26.11
C ASP A 2 4.35 0.80 26.85
N LYS A 3 4.08 0.45 28.11
CA LYS A 3 4.73 -0.67 28.83
C LYS A 3 4.41 -2.06 28.22
N LEU A 4 3.42 -2.15 27.32
CA LEU A 4 3.09 -3.36 26.57
C LEU A 4 4.07 -3.64 25.42
N LYS A 5 4.74 -2.60 24.89
CA LYS A 5 5.72 -2.75 23.80
C LYS A 5 7.04 -3.40 24.24
N THR A 6 7.40 -3.29 25.52
CA THR A 6 8.59 -3.91 26.10
C THR A 6 8.38 -5.38 26.47
N LEU A 7 7.17 -5.78 26.86
CA LEU A 7 6.86 -7.17 27.27
C LEU A 7 6.84 -8.16 26.10
N PHE A 8 6.38 -7.71 24.92
CA PHE A 8 6.37 -8.52 23.68
C PHE A 8 7.46 -8.08 22.70
N GLY A 9 8.55 -7.49 23.20
CA GLY A 9 9.65 -6.84 22.48
C GLY A 9 10.33 -7.70 21.41
N LYS A 10 9.61 -7.96 20.32
CA LYS A 10 10.12 -8.36 19.03
C LYS A 10 9.63 -7.33 18.03
N TYR A 11 10.36 -6.23 17.97
CA TYR A 11 10.60 -5.61 16.68
C TYR A 11 11.19 -6.70 15.79
N VAL A 12 10.46 -7.11 14.76
CA VAL A 12 10.89 -8.21 13.87
C VAL A 12 12.18 -7.86 13.13
N ASP A 13 12.49 -6.56 12.99
CA ASP A 13 13.65 -6.09 12.22
C ASP A 13 14.72 -5.32 13.02
N SER A 14 14.46 -4.84 14.26
CA SER A 14 15.50 -4.16 15.06
C SER A 14 16.43 -5.18 15.71
N GLY A 15 17.40 -5.69 14.95
CA GLY A 15 18.34 -6.71 15.41
C GLY A 15 18.73 -7.75 14.37
N ARG A 16 18.29 -7.60 13.11
CA ARG A 16 18.86 -8.39 12.02
C ARG A 16 20.34 -8.07 11.90
N LYS A 17 21.18 -9.03 12.30
CA LYS A 17 22.61 -9.00 11.99
C LYS A 17 22.75 -8.81 10.48
N GLN A 18 23.66 -7.95 10.03
CA GLN A 18 24.01 -7.74 8.61
C GLN A 18 24.34 -9.05 7.85
N ASN A 19 24.56 -10.17 8.54
CA ASN A 19 24.77 -11.48 7.91
C ASN A 19 23.48 -12.29 7.69
N SER A 20 22.30 -11.73 8.01
CA SER A 20 20.97 -12.34 7.85
C SER A 20 20.12 -11.63 6.79
N LEU A 21 20.77 -11.04 5.79
CA LEU A 21 20.17 -10.25 4.70
C LEU A 21 19.38 -11.10 3.68
N SER A 22 18.75 -12.19 4.11
CA SER A 22 17.74 -12.82 3.25
C SER A 22 16.48 -11.95 3.24
N PRO A 23 15.89 -11.70 2.05
CA PRO A 23 14.57 -11.09 1.96
C PRO A 23 13.60 -11.82 2.89
N TYR A 24 12.79 -11.08 3.64
CA TYR A 24 11.84 -11.71 4.56
C TYR A 24 10.86 -12.58 3.76
N ALA A 25 10.86 -13.88 4.02
CA ALA A 25 9.93 -14.83 3.43
C ALA A 25 9.28 -15.66 4.56
N PRO A 26 7.97 -15.48 4.83
CA PRO A 26 7.27 -16.29 5.82
C PRO A 26 7.18 -17.76 5.38
N LYS A 27 7.10 -18.68 6.34
CA LYS A 27 6.74 -20.07 6.04
C LYS A 27 5.25 -20.14 5.67
N LYS A 28 4.98 -20.45 4.40
CA LYS A 28 3.65 -20.41 3.73
C LYS A 28 2.49 -21.03 4.51
N ASN A 29 2.75 -22.12 5.23
CA ASN A 29 1.70 -22.95 5.85
C ASN A 29 1.68 -22.88 7.37
N THR A 30 2.29 -21.85 7.96
CA THR A 30 2.17 -21.65 9.41
C THR A 30 0.81 -21.02 9.74
N LEU A 31 0.23 -21.39 10.88
CA LEU A 31 -1.02 -20.81 11.36
C LEU A 31 -0.94 -19.28 11.43
N ALA A 32 0.22 -18.74 11.85
CA ALA A 32 0.47 -17.31 11.82
C ALA A 32 0.44 -16.72 10.39
N ALA A 33 1.01 -17.39 9.40
CA ALA A 33 0.96 -16.95 8.01
C ALA A 33 -0.45 -17.03 7.40
N LEU A 34 -1.29 -17.95 7.88
CA LEU A 34 -2.67 -18.08 7.44
C LEU A 34 -3.61 -17.04 8.07
N LEU A 35 -3.43 -16.73 9.36
CA LEU A 35 -4.30 -15.81 10.10
C LEU A 35 -3.94 -14.33 9.93
N LYS A 36 -2.66 -14.02 9.68
CA LYS A 36 -2.20 -12.63 9.56
C LYS A 36 -2.88 -11.86 8.42
N PRO A 37 -3.06 -12.42 7.20
CA PRO A 37 -3.73 -11.70 6.11
C PRO A 37 -5.20 -11.36 6.38
N PRO A 38 -6.06 -12.28 6.87
CA PRO A 38 -7.44 -11.95 7.24
C PRO A 38 -7.53 -10.88 8.34
N ILE A 39 -6.71 -10.99 9.39
CA ILE A 39 -6.71 -10.03 10.50
C ILE A 39 -6.31 -8.65 9.99
N ALA A 40 -5.24 -8.57 9.19
CA ALA A 40 -4.79 -7.31 8.62
C ALA A 40 -5.83 -6.70 7.68
N LEU A 41 -6.54 -7.53 6.88
CA LEU A 41 -7.61 -7.04 6.03
C LEU A 41 -8.75 -6.45 6.87
N LEU A 42 -9.22 -7.16 7.90
CA LEU A 42 -10.28 -6.69 8.78
C LEU A 42 -9.91 -5.37 9.47
N ASP A 43 -8.68 -5.27 9.96
CA ASP A 43 -8.17 -4.03 10.58
C ASP A 43 -8.17 -2.85 9.61
N ASN A 44 -7.71 -3.05 8.37
CA ASN A 44 -7.72 -2.01 7.34
C ASN A 44 -9.14 -1.61 6.92
N ILE A 45 -10.06 -2.58 6.81
CA ILE A 45 -11.47 -2.32 6.52
C ILE A 45 -12.11 -1.51 7.65
N LEU A 46 -11.87 -1.90 8.89
CA LEU A 46 -12.39 -1.20 10.06
C LEU A 46 -11.84 0.23 10.11
N MET A 47 -10.53 0.41 9.90
CA MET A 47 -9.91 1.73 9.82
C MET A 47 -10.54 2.60 8.73
N PHE A 48 -10.80 2.04 7.55
CA PHE A 48 -11.43 2.76 6.44
C PHE A 48 -12.84 3.26 6.82
N TYR A 49 -13.71 2.39 7.34
CA TYR A 49 -15.07 2.77 7.70
C TYR A 49 -15.12 3.70 8.92
N LEU A 50 -14.27 3.49 9.93
CA LEU A 50 -14.17 4.38 11.08
C LEU A 50 -13.67 5.78 10.68
N THR A 51 -12.71 5.85 9.75
CA THR A 51 -12.21 7.13 9.21
C THR A 51 -13.31 7.84 8.44
N LYS A 52 -14.02 7.14 7.55
CA LYS A 52 -15.16 7.71 6.81
C LYS A 52 -16.26 8.21 7.76
N TRP A 53 -16.56 7.47 8.82
CA TRP A 53 -17.56 7.88 9.80
C TRP A 53 -17.13 9.08 10.64
N LYS A 54 -15.89 9.06 11.15
CA LYS A 54 -15.33 10.13 11.98
C LYS A 54 -15.22 11.45 11.22
N PHE A 55 -14.87 11.40 9.94
CA PHE A 55 -14.67 12.58 9.09
C PHE A 55 -15.79 12.73 8.05
N ARG A 56 -17.01 12.28 8.37
CA ARG A 56 -18.16 12.34 7.47
C ARG A 56 -18.53 13.76 7.01
N ASP A 57 -18.17 14.77 7.81
CA ASP A 57 -18.46 16.17 7.54
C ASP A 57 -17.35 16.83 6.67
N TYR A 58 -16.29 16.08 6.31
CA TYR A 58 -15.24 16.56 5.43
C TYR A 58 -15.55 16.22 3.98
N ASN A 59 -15.36 17.20 3.09
CA ASN A 59 -15.58 17.02 1.65
C ASN A 59 -14.55 16.08 0.99
N VAL A 60 -13.34 16.00 1.55
CA VAL A 60 -12.24 15.19 0.99
C VAL A 60 -11.50 14.47 2.12
N ILE A 61 -11.34 13.16 1.96
CA ILE A 61 -10.52 12.30 2.84
C ILE A 61 -9.45 11.64 1.98
N ILE A 62 -8.19 11.88 2.30
CA ILE A 62 -7.04 11.34 1.57
C ILE A 62 -6.46 10.16 2.36
N PHE A 63 -6.30 9.03 1.70
CA PHE A 63 -5.64 7.84 2.25
C PHE A 63 -4.28 7.66 1.56
N ASP A 64 -3.18 7.82 2.32
CA ASP A 64 -1.87 7.37 1.87
C ASP A 64 -1.77 5.87 2.06
N ARG A 65 -1.96 5.13 0.96
CA ARG A 65 -2.15 3.68 0.86
C ARG A 65 -3.53 3.22 1.32
N PHE A 66 -4.19 2.46 0.45
CA PHE A 66 -5.55 1.98 0.66
C PHE A 66 -5.59 0.57 1.25
N VAL A 67 -6.77 0.08 1.61
CA VAL A 67 -7.03 -1.25 2.21
C VAL A 67 -6.30 -2.38 1.46
N CYS A 68 -6.16 -2.27 0.14
CA CYS A 68 -5.49 -3.26 -0.70
C CYS A 68 -3.96 -3.33 -0.49
N ALA A 69 -3.30 -2.26 -0.03
CA ALA A 69 -1.84 -2.16 0.01
C ALA A 69 -1.20 -3.25 0.88
N THR A 70 -1.81 -3.54 2.03
CA THR A 70 -1.31 -4.55 2.96
C THR A 70 -1.37 -5.96 2.35
N LEU A 71 -2.44 -6.27 1.62
CA LEU A 71 -2.58 -7.58 0.97
C LEU A 71 -1.71 -7.73 -0.26
N ILE A 72 -1.51 -6.66 -1.03
CA ILE A 72 -0.55 -6.64 -2.14
C ILE A 72 0.85 -6.94 -1.62
N LYS A 73 1.25 -6.29 -0.51
CA LYS A 73 2.52 -6.58 0.17
C LYS A 73 2.61 -8.03 0.64
N PHE A 74 1.55 -8.58 1.22
CA PHE A 74 1.54 -10.00 1.58
C PHE A 74 1.64 -10.92 0.37
N LYS A 75 1.01 -10.58 -0.76
CA LYS A 75 1.19 -11.31 -2.02
C LYS A 75 2.64 -11.30 -2.47
N ALA A 76 3.30 -10.14 -2.46
CA ALA A 76 4.72 -10.01 -2.80
C ALA A 76 5.62 -10.82 -1.86
N LEU A 77 5.29 -10.84 -0.56
CA LEU A 77 5.95 -11.68 0.45
C LEU A 77 5.52 -13.15 0.38
N ASN A 78 4.85 -13.60 -0.69
CA ASN A 78 4.52 -15.00 -0.95
C ASN A 78 3.54 -15.63 0.06
N TYR A 79 2.73 -14.82 0.75
CA TYR A 79 1.60 -15.30 1.55
C TYR A 79 0.47 -15.78 0.62
N HIS A 80 -0.29 -16.78 1.07
CA HIS A 80 -1.47 -17.25 0.36
C HIS A 80 -2.67 -16.32 0.61
N VAL A 81 -2.75 -15.21 -0.14
CA VAL A 81 -3.77 -14.16 0.04
C VAL A 81 -4.75 -14.03 -1.12
N ASN A 82 -4.57 -14.80 -2.20
CA ASN A 82 -5.40 -14.69 -3.40
C ASN A 82 -6.89 -14.96 -3.13
N TRP A 83 -7.20 -15.81 -2.15
CA TRP A 83 -8.58 -16.09 -1.75
C TRP A 83 -9.28 -14.89 -1.09
N LEU A 84 -8.54 -13.93 -0.52
CA LEU A 84 -9.09 -12.67 0.00
C LEU A 84 -9.33 -11.63 -1.09
N ARG A 85 -8.85 -11.87 -2.31
CA ARG A 85 -8.91 -10.92 -3.44
C ARG A 85 -10.29 -10.35 -3.72
N PRO A 86 -11.37 -11.15 -3.76
CA PRO A 86 -12.70 -10.63 -3.99
C PRO A 86 -13.13 -9.61 -2.93
N VAL A 87 -12.75 -9.81 -1.66
CA VAL A 87 -13.18 -8.96 -0.55
C VAL A 87 -12.56 -7.58 -0.66
N TRP A 88 -11.23 -7.50 -0.78
CA TRP A 88 -10.55 -6.21 -0.79
C TRP A 88 -10.73 -5.46 -2.11
N GLN A 89 -10.96 -6.16 -3.22
CA GLN A 89 -11.29 -5.52 -4.49
C GLN A 89 -12.68 -4.87 -4.48
N ASN A 90 -13.64 -5.37 -3.70
CA ASN A 90 -14.97 -4.74 -3.64
C ASN A 90 -14.99 -3.42 -2.88
N ILE A 91 -13.95 -3.13 -2.09
CA ILE A 91 -13.80 -1.89 -1.36
C ILE A 91 -13.00 -0.93 -2.25
N ARG A 92 -13.58 0.24 -2.52
CA ARG A 92 -13.00 1.22 -3.45
C ARG A 92 -13.04 2.63 -2.88
N VAL A 93 -12.11 3.44 -3.36
CA VAL A 93 -12.15 4.90 -3.23
C VAL A 93 -12.83 5.52 -4.44
N ASP A 94 -13.36 6.71 -4.25
CA ASP A 94 -14.05 7.46 -5.29
C ASP A 94 -13.09 8.03 -6.33
N ILE A 95 -11.87 8.35 -5.92
CA ILE A 95 -10.76 8.81 -6.76
C ILE A 95 -9.52 8.02 -6.32
N GLY A 96 -8.87 7.34 -7.26
CA GLY A 96 -7.62 6.63 -7.01
C GLY A 96 -6.51 7.21 -7.87
N LEU A 97 -5.32 7.30 -7.29
CA LEU A 97 -4.09 7.72 -7.96
C LEU A 97 -3.07 6.60 -7.77
N VAL A 98 -2.44 6.15 -8.85
CA VAL A 98 -1.31 5.22 -8.77
C VAL A 98 -0.05 5.95 -9.19
N LEU A 99 0.92 6.03 -8.29
CA LEU A 99 2.23 6.60 -8.54
C LEU A 99 3.14 5.46 -9.01
N ASP A 100 3.37 5.38 -10.32
CA ASP A 100 4.16 4.31 -10.93
C ASP A 100 5.63 4.71 -11.03
N ALA A 101 6.44 4.12 -10.16
CA ALA A 101 7.89 4.30 -10.15
C ALA A 101 8.58 3.13 -10.87
N PRO A 102 9.62 3.39 -11.68
CA PRO A 102 10.52 2.35 -12.14
C PRO A 102 11.09 1.54 -10.97
N ILE A 103 11.17 0.21 -11.13
CA ILE A 103 11.65 -0.69 -10.08
C ILE A 103 13.07 -0.32 -9.67
N GLN A 104 13.95 -0.01 -10.63
CA GLN A 104 15.33 0.36 -10.34
C GLN A 104 15.44 1.64 -9.51
N GLN A 105 14.62 2.65 -9.81
CA GLN A 105 14.57 3.89 -9.03
C GLN A 105 14.08 3.63 -7.60
N SER A 106 13.10 2.72 -7.47
CA SER A 106 12.58 2.30 -6.15
C SER A 106 13.64 1.58 -5.33
N LEU A 107 14.44 0.70 -5.94
CA LEU A 107 15.56 0.04 -5.27
C LEU A 107 16.63 1.03 -4.81
N ASN A 108 17.07 1.92 -5.70
CA ASN A 108 18.05 2.96 -5.33
C ASN A 108 17.54 3.79 -4.14
N THR A 109 16.25 4.16 -4.15
CA THR A 109 15.62 4.92 -3.06
C THR A 109 15.53 4.11 -1.75
N ILE A 110 15.49 2.77 -1.80
CA ILE A 110 15.50 1.91 -0.62
C ILE A 110 16.94 1.73 -0.10
N ASP A 111 17.91 1.65 -1.01
CA ASP A 111 19.33 1.54 -0.69
C ASP A 111 19.89 2.85 -0.09
N ASP A 112 19.32 4.00 -0.44
CA ASP A 112 19.72 5.29 0.13
C ASP A 112 19.13 5.57 1.53
N ARG A 113 18.30 4.66 2.09
CA ARG A 113 17.67 4.84 3.40
C ARG A 113 18.51 4.24 4.52
N ASP A 114 18.58 4.95 5.65
CA ASP A 114 19.19 4.46 6.90
C ASP A 114 18.63 3.12 7.40
N TYR A 115 17.40 2.77 7.00
CA TYR A 115 16.74 1.51 7.33
C TYR A 115 16.38 0.73 6.06
N HIS A 116 17.23 -0.23 5.69
CA HIS A 116 16.99 -1.08 4.53
C HIS A 116 15.88 -2.09 4.81
N ILE A 117 14.77 -1.97 4.08
CA ILE A 117 13.82 -3.08 3.94
C ILE A 117 14.27 -3.87 2.72
N LEU A 118 14.73 -5.10 2.93
CA LEU A 118 15.19 -5.98 1.86
C LEU A 118 14.02 -6.42 0.99
N TYR A 119 13.79 -5.68 -0.09
CA TYR A 119 12.88 -6.03 -1.17
C TYR A 119 13.65 -6.62 -2.34
N THR A 120 13.15 -7.71 -2.91
CA THR A 120 13.67 -8.21 -4.19
C THR A 120 13.01 -7.47 -5.35
N ASN A 121 13.70 -7.44 -6.50
CA ASN A 121 13.13 -7.00 -7.77
C ASN A 121 11.78 -7.68 -8.06
N GLU A 122 11.68 -8.99 -7.79
CA GLU A 122 10.46 -9.77 -7.99
C GLU A 122 9.32 -9.30 -7.08
N GLN A 123 9.60 -8.99 -5.82
CA GLN A 123 8.60 -8.49 -4.87
C GLN A 123 8.05 -7.14 -5.33
N LEU A 124 8.92 -6.21 -5.73
CA LEU A 124 8.51 -4.92 -6.26
C LEU A 124 7.73 -5.05 -7.57
N ALA A 125 8.12 -5.98 -8.46
CA ALA A 125 7.40 -6.26 -9.69
C ALA A 125 5.98 -6.78 -9.42
N ILE A 126 5.82 -7.66 -8.42
CA ILE A 126 4.50 -8.16 -7.99
C ILE A 126 3.65 -7.02 -7.44
N GLU A 127 4.21 -6.17 -6.56
CA GLU A 127 3.46 -5.03 -6.00
C GLU A 127 3.02 -4.05 -7.10
N ARG A 128 3.94 -3.67 -7.98
CA ARG A 128 3.66 -2.78 -9.13
C ARG A 128 2.56 -3.35 -10.02
N GLY A 129 2.66 -4.64 -10.38
CA GLY A 129 1.65 -5.31 -11.22
C GLY A 129 0.25 -5.26 -10.62
N GLU A 130 0.11 -5.53 -9.31
CA GLU A 130 -1.19 -5.47 -8.64
C GLU A 130 -1.79 -4.05 -8.63
N TYR A 131 -0.98 -3.02 -8.37
CA TYR A 131 -1.48 -1.64 -8.39
C TYR A 131 -1.93 -1.22 -9.79
N LEU A 132 -1.20 -1.60 -10.84
CA LEU A 132 -1.58 -1.32 -12.23
C LEU A 132 -2.86 -2.07 -12.62
N GLU A 133 -3.04 -3.32 -12.17
CA GLU A 133 -4.28 -4.08 -12.40
C GLU A 133 -5.48 -3.42 -11.71
N ILE A 134 -5.31 -2.94 -10.47
CA ILE A 134 -6.35 -2.20 -9.74
C ILE A 134 -6.69 -0.91 -10.48
N ALA A 135 -5.67 -0.17 -10.93
CA ALA A 135 -5.88 1.06 -11.67
C ALA A 135 -6.69 0.82 -12.95
N LYS A 136 -6.30 -0.19 -13.73
CA LYS A 136 -7.03 -0.59 -14.93
C LYS A 136 -8.47 -1.01 -14.63
N LYS A 137 -8.69 -1.77 -13.55
CA LYS A 137 -10.02 -2.28 -13.18
C LYS A 137 -10.98 -1.17 -12.77
N TYR A 138 -10.51 -0.18 -12.01
CA TYR A 138 -11.35 0.90 -11.47
C TYR A 138 -11.26 2.22 -12.23
N GLY A 139 -10.42 2.28 -13.27
CA GLY A 139 -10.19 3.51 -14.03
C GLY A 139 -9.42 4.57 -13.24
N TYR A 140 -8.51 4.16 -12.36
CA TYR A 140 -7.65 5.09 -11.63
C TYR A 140 -6.52 5.59 -12.53
N GLU A 141 -6.17 6.87 -12.36
CA GLU A 141 -5.11 7.49 -13.16
C GLU A 141 -3.74 7.05 -12.66
N VAL A 142 -2.87 6.73 -13.61
CA VAL A 142 -1.49 6.31 -13.35
C VAL A 142 -0.55 7.47 -13.69
N PHE A 143 0.27 7.86 -12.72
CA PHE A 143 1.25 8.92 -12.85
C PHE A 143 2.64 8.30 -12.88
N ASP A 144 3.36 8.53 -13.98
CA ASP A 144 4.76 8.13 -14.12
C ASP A 144 5.64 9.02 -13.24
N THR A 145 6.24 8.42 -12.21
CA THR A 145 7.13 9.13 -11.28
C THR A 145 8.61 8.97 -11.61
N SER A 146 8.94 8.51 -12.82
CA SER A 146 10.30 8.64 -13.36
C SER A 146 10.66 10.09 -13.70
N LYS A 147 9.64 10.95 -13.79
CA LYS A 147 9.74 12.38 -14.09
C LYS A 147 10.05 13.22 -12.85
N PRO A 148 10.48 14.49 -13.01
CA PRO A 148 10.68 15.41 -11.90
C PRO A 148 9.43 15.57 -11.02
N LEU A 149 9.65 15.73 -9.71
CA LEU A 149 8.58 15.83 -8.71
C LEU A 149 7.58 16.94 -9.05
N GLU A 150 8.08 18.10 -9.47
CA GLU A 150 7.27 19.27 -9.80
C GLU A 150 6.34 18.98 -10.99
N GLU A 151 6.82 18.29 -12.01
CA GLU A 151 6.01 17.92 -13.18
C GLU A 151 4.88 16.96 -12.80
N VAL A 152 5.21 15.94 -12.00
CA VAL A 152 4.22 14.96 -11.52
C VAL A 152 3.18 15.63 -10.62
N HIS A 153 3.63 16.50 -9.71
CA HIS A 153 2.76 17.22 -8.78
C HIS A 153 1.77 18.14 -9.49
N GLU A 154 2.23 18.90 -10.48
CA GLU A 154 1.35 19.76 -11.27
C GLU A 154 0.36 18.94 -12.12
N LYS A 155 0.78 17.78 -12.65
CA LYS A 155 -0.13 16.86 -13.34
C LYS A 155 -1.22 16.33 -12.40
N ILE A 156 -0.86 15.93 -11.18
CA ILE A 156 -1.81 15.44 -10.17
C ILE A 156 -2.79 16.55 -9.78
N LYS A 157 -2.29 17.77 -9.52
CA LYS A 157 -3.15 18.92 -9.18
C LYS A 157 -4.18 19.21 -10.26
N ARG A 158 -3.76 19.23 -11.53
CA ARG A 158 -4.67 19.46 -12.66
C ARG A 158 -5.76 18.39 -12.71
N TYR A 159 -5.38 17.13 -12.65
CA TYR A 159 -6.30 16.00 -12.63
C TYR A 159 -7.31 16.08 -11.47
N LEU A 160 -6.84 16.35 -10.25
CA LEU A 160 -7.71 16.50 -9.09
C LEU A 160 -8.63 17.72 -9.22
N GLY A 161 -8.14 18.84 -9.76
CA GLY A 161 -8.94 20.04 -10.01
C GLY A 161 -10.10 19.76 -10.95
N GLU A 162 -9.85 19.07 -12.07
CA GLU A 162 -10.89 18.69 -13.04
C GLU A 162 -11.94 17.75 -12.44
N ILE A 163 -11.51 16.76 -11.66
CA ILE A 163 -12.43 15.78 -11.05
C ILE A 163 -13.24 16.38 -9.91
N LEU A 164 -12.62 17.17 -9.04
CA LEU A 164 -13.32 17.79 -7.92
C LEU A 164 -14.31 18.86 -8.42
N PHE A 165 -13.91 19.65 -9.41
CA PHE A 165 -14.80 20.65 -10.02
C PHE A 165 -16.00 20.01 -10.73
N SER A 166 -15.78 18.96 -11.53
CA SER A 166 -16.86 18.27 -12.24
C SER A 166 -17.85 17.56 -11.31
N ARG A 167 -17.44 17.19 -10.10
CA ARG A 167 -18.32 16.62 -9.06
C ARG A 167 -19.12 17.69 -8.32
N SER A 168 -18.51 18.84 -8.02
CA SER A 168 -19.21 19.98 -7.41
C SER A 168 -20.35 20.53 -8.26
N LEU A 169 -20.35 20.29 -9.58
CA LEU A 169 -21.43 20.71 -10.49
C LEU A 169 -22.59 19.71 -10.59
N LYS A 170 -22.46 18.52 -10.01
CA LYS A 170 -23.48 17.46 -10.04
C LYS A 170 -24.29 17.34 -8.74
N GLU A 171 -23.88 18.04 -7.70
CA GLU A 171 -24.60 18.22 -6.43
C GLU A 171 -25.42 19.51 -6.47
#